data_AF-A0A142YF23-F1
#
_entry.id   AF-A0A142YF23-F1
#
_cell.length_a   1.000
_cell.length_b   1.000
_cell.length_c   1.000
_cell.angle_alpha   90.00
_cell.angle_beta   90.00
_cell.angle_gamma   90.00
#
_symmetry.space_group_name_H-M   'P 1'
#
loop_
_entity.id
_entity.type
_entity.pdbx_description
1 polymer ?
#
loop_
_entity_poly.entity_id
_entity_poly.type
_entity_poly.pdbx_seq_one_letter_code
_entity_poly.pdbx_strand_id
1 'polypeptide(L)'
;MIIRSSLPTAGVHSFSVRLAIVLASTLLVYQSALAQSRDEIDLVQRIEKAGGTILRSEIKPGNPIISVDLRYTDAVDADVKGISSLPELILLILAGTKVTDQVVNEILRCEKLETVDLGGCSVSQRAVVRLAAMKNLRDLMLEGVDIDDDGARSIAAAKQMTSLLLSRTKIGDDGLDHLTSLPNLDSLNVAGTRISNEGIKKLSKCRMLNYLDVSGTPISNVAVESLKECRRLTTLYLDGTRIDDQGIRFVQDMKSLKVLGVKNTDVTDKAISELRILLPQLRIER
;
A
#
# COMPACT_ATOMS: atom_id res chain seq x y z
N MET A 1 25.79 87.22 2.17
CA MET A 1 25.38 86.21 3.16
C MET A 1 25.17 84.90 2.40
N ILE A 2 26.14 84.00 2.43
CA ILE A 2 26.16 82.74 1.65
C ILE A 2 25.53 81.66 2.52
N ILE A 3 24.45 81.02 2.06
CA ILE A 3 23.91 79.81 2.68
C ILE A 3 24.09 78.67 1.67
N ARG A 4 24.94 77.69 2.03
CA ARG A 4 25.04 76.38 1.37
C ARG A 4 23.94 75.48 1.94
N SER A 5 23.12 74.89 1.07
CA SER A 5 22.21 73.80 1.43
C SER A 5 22.83 72.45 1.07
N SER A 6 22.90 71.56 2.06
CA SER A 6 23.33 70.17 1.96
C SER A 6 22.12 69.26 1.68
N LEU A 7 22.21 68.42 0.64
CA LEU A 7 21.24 67.37 0.33
C LEU A 7 21.57 66.06 1.09
N PRO A 8 20.58 65.28 1.56
CA PRO A 8 20.81 64.03 2.27
C PRO A 8 20.94 62.82 1.32
N THR A 9 22.03 62.06 1.48
CA THR A 9 22.36 60.82 0.75
C THR A 9 21.92 59.56 1.52
N ALA A 10 20.62 59.34 1.67
CA ALA A 10 20.10 58.12 2.30
C ALA A 10 18.85 57.60 1.56
N GLY A 11 19.05 56.72 0.58
CA GLY A 11 17.91 56.10 -0.13
C GLY A 11 18.28 55.06 -1.19
N VAL A 12 19.45 55.17 -1.81
CA VAL A 12 19.83 54.31 -2.95
C VAL A 12 20.30 52.92 -2.50
N HIS A 13 20.96 52.80 -1.34
CA HIS A 13 21.51 51.53 -0.87
C HIS A 13 20.46 50.49 -0.44
N SER A 14 19.31 50.92 0.09
CA SER A 14 18.25 50.00 0.57
C SER A 14 17.49 49.31 -0.57
N PHE A 15 17.26 50.03 -1.67
CA PHE A 15 16.50 49.53 -2.82
C PHE A 15 17.31 48.52 -3.65
N SER A 16 18.61 48.78 -3.86
CA SER A 16 19.51 47.88 -4.58
C SER A 16 19.73 46.54 -3.86
N VAL A 17 19.78 46.54 -2.52
CA VAL A 17 19.93 45.30 -1.74
C VAL A 17 18.67 44.44 -1.81
N ARG A 18 17.48 45.05 -1.71
CA ARG A 18 16.20 44.31 -1.84
C ARG A 18 16.00 43.71 -3.24
N LEU A 19 16.34 44.46 -4.29
CA LEU A 19 16.26 43.97 -5.67
C LEU A 19 17.27 42.85 -5.94
N ALA A 20 18.48 42.94 -5.39
CA ALA A 20 19.49 41.88 -5.49
C ALA A 20 19.08 40.59 -4.76
N ILE A 21 18.45 40.70 -3.58
CA ILE A 21 17.92 39.54 -2.84
C ILE A 21 16.81 38.84 -3.64
N VAL A 22 15.88 39.61 -4.23
CA VAL A 22 14.80 39.04 -5.06
C VAL A 22 15.37 38.33 -6.29
N LEU A 23 16.30 38.95 -7.03
CA LEU A 23 16.93 38.34 -8.20
C LEU A 23 17.79 37.11 -7.86
N ALA A 24 18.50 37.12 -6.73
CA ALA A 24 19.25 35.96 -6.26
C ALA A 24 18.31 34.82 -5.87
N SER A 25 17.18 35.13 -5.22
CA SER A 25 16.18 34.13 -4.84
C SER A 25 15.48 33.51 -6.05
N THR A 26 15.15 34.31 -7.08
CA THR A 26 14.54 33.79 -8.31
C THR A 26 15.52 32.96 -9.14
N LEU A 27 16.79 33.38 -9.21
CA LEU A 27 17.84 32.60 -9.87
C LEU A 27 18.09 31.26 -9.16
N LEU A 28 18.10 31.26 -7.82
CA LEU A 28 18.24 30.05 -7.03
C LEU A 28 17.04 29.10 -7.22
N VAL A 29 15.81 29.63 -7.21
CA VAL A 29 14.58 28.88 -7.51
C VAL A 29 14.61 28.30 -8.93
N TYR A 30 15.13 29.06 -9.90
CA TYR A 30 15.26 28.59 -11.28
C TYR A 30 16.31 27.49 -11.42
N GLN A 31 17.48 27.64 -10.76
CA GLN A 31 18.51 26.60 -10.74
C GLN A 31 18.05 25.33 -10.03
N SER A 32 17.31 25.45 -8.92
CA SER A 32 16.74 24.30 -8.23
C SER A 32 15.68 23.60 -9.08
N ALA A 33 14.82 24.34 -9.80
CA ALA A 33 13.85 23.76 -10.71
C ALA A 33 14.52 23.02 -11.89
N LEU A 34 15.60 23.59 -12.45
CA LEU A 34 16.39 22.94 -13.48
C LEU A 34 17.12 21.69 -12.97
N ALA A 35 17.71 21.73 -11.77
CA ALA A 35 18.35 20.57 -11.16
C ALA A 35 17.33 19.45 -10.88
N GLN A 36 16.19 19.81 -10.28
CA GLN A 36 15.08 18.87 -10.04
C GLN A 36 14.58 18.23 -11.35
N SER A 37 14.51 19.01 -12.43
CA SER A 37 14.14 18.47 -13.74
C SER A 37 15.17 17.47 -14.30
N ARG A 38 16.47 17.67 -14.04
CA ARG A 38 17.53 16.73 -14.46
C ARG A 38 17.49 15.44 -13.64
N ASP A 39 17.36 15.56 -12.32
CA ASP A 39 17.29 14.40 -11.43
C ASP A 39 16.06 13.54 -11.74
N GLU A 40 14.92 14.17 -12.06
CA GLU A 40 13.73 13.47 -12.51
C GLU A 40 13.96 12.76 -13.86
N ILE A 41 14.59 13.42 -14.84
CA ILE A 41 14.92 12.81 -16.15
C ILE A 41 15.81 11.58 -15.96
N ASP A 42 16.87 11.69 -15.17
CA ASP A 42 17.80 10.57 -14.91
C ASP A 42 17.10 9.40 -14.19
N LEU A 43 16.20 9.71 -13.25
CA LEU A 43 15.37 8.70 -12.58
C LEU A 43 14.42 8.01 -13.58
N VAL A 44 13.71 8.77 -14.42
CA VAL A 44 12.81 8.22 -15.44
C VAL A 44 13.56 7.31 -16.40
N GLN A 45 14.74 7.72 -16.87
CA GLN A 45 15.55 6.90 -17.77
C GLN A 45 15.97 5.57 -17.11
N ARG A 46 16.31 5.57 -15.82
CA ARG A 46 16.61 4.32 -15.09
C ARG A 46 15.38 3.43 -14.96
N ILE A 47 14.23 3.99 -14.60
CA ILE A 47 12.97 3.26 -14.48
C ILE A 47 12.61 2.61 -15.83
N GLU A 48 12.63 3.38 -16.92
CA GLU A 48 12.32 2.89 -18.27
C GLU A 48 13.31 1.82 -18.73
N LYS A 49 14.61 2.02 -18.49
CA LYS A 49 15.65 1.03 -18.81
C LYS A 49 15.50 -0.27 -18.04
N ALA A 50 15.00 -0.21 -16.81
CA ALA A 50 14.67 -1.38 -16.00
C ALA A 50 13.35 -2.06 -16.45
N GLY A 51 12.63 -1.51 -17.42
CA GLY A 51 11.34 -2.03 -17.88
C GLY A 51 10.14 -1.57 -17.06
N GLY A 52 10.34 -0.57 -16.20
CA GLY A 52 9.27 0.04 -15.41
C GLY A 52 8.45 1.06 -16.21
N THR A 53 7.34 1.46 -15.61
CA THR A 53 6.41 2.45 -16.15
C THR A 53 6.15 3.55 -15.13
N ILE A 54 5.77 4.72 -15.62
CA ILE A 54 5.39 5.87 -14.79
C ILE A 54 4.01 6.37 -15.20
N LEU A 55 3.27 6.91 -14.23
CA LEU A 55 2.05 7.65 -14.47
C LEU A 55 2.25 9.10 -14.03
N ARG A 56 1.83 10.04 -14.87
CA ARG A 56 1.81 11.47 -14.57
C ARG A 56 0.39 11.96 -14.38
N SER A 57 0.21 12.95 -13.51
CA SER A 57 -1.09 13.57 -13.30
C SER A 57 -1.41 14.56 -14.43
N GLU A 58 -2.46 14.30 -15.22
CA GLU A 58 -2.92 15.21 -16.29
C GLU A 58 -3.59 16.49 -15.77
N ILE A 59 -4.02 16.50 -14.51
CA ILE A 59 -4.79 17.59 -13.91
C ILE A 59 -3.98 18.52 -13.00
N LYS A 60 -2.73 18.15 -12.67
CA LYS A 60 -1.87 18.94 -11.76
C LYS A 60 -0.87 19.74 -12.59
N PRO A 61 -0.62 21.02 -12.26
CA PRO A 61 0.37 21.83 -12.96
C PRO A 61 1.75 21.13 -13.03
N GLY A 62 2.36 21.13 -14.21
CA GLY A 62 3.68 20.51 -14.42
C GLY A 62 3.67 19.00 -14.65
N ASN A 63 2.49 18.37 -14.75
CA ASN A 63 2.32 16.93 -15.01
C ASN A 63 3.25 16.04 -14.14
N PRO A 64 3.21 16.20 -12.80
CA PRO A 64 4.13 15.51 -11.92
C PRO A 64 3.90 14.00 -11.95
N ILE A 65 4.95 13.23 -11.71
CA ILE A 65 4.87 11.77 -11.57
C ILE A 65 4.11 11.45 -10.28
N ILE A 66 3.07 10.63 -10.40
CA ILE A 66 2.21 10.19 -9.29
C ILE A 66 2.30 8.68 -9.03
N SER A 67 2.77 7.90 -10.00
CA SER A 67 2.97 6.45 -9.87
C SER A 67 4.27 6.03 -10.52
N VAL A 68 4.95 5.08 -9.89
CA VAL A 68 6.06 4.30 -10.48
C VAL A 68 5.76 2.82 -10.28
N ASP A 69 5.83 2.05 -11.36
CA ASP A 69 5.62 0.59 -11.35
C ASP A 69 6.81 -0.11 -12.02
N LEU A 70 7.54 -0.89 -11.24
CA LEU A 70 8.68 -1.71 -11.66
C LEU A 70 8.41 -3.19 -11.42
N ARG A 71 7.15 -3.61 -11.26
CA ARG A 71 6.83 -4.99 -10.89
C ARG A 71 7.43 -6.01 -11.84
N TYR A 72 7.97 -7.08 -11.24
CA TYR A 72 8.54 -8.23 -11.93
C TYR A 72 9.66 -7.86 -12.91
N THR A 73 10.40 -6.78 -12.61
CA THR A 73 11.63 -6.39 -13.32
C THR A 73 12.87 -6.82 -12.53
N ASP A 74 14.04 -6.74 -13.16
CA ASP A 74 15.34 -6.96 -12.52
C ASP A 74 15.85 -5.73 -11.72
N ALA A 75 14.99 -4.74 -11.47
CA ALA A 75 15.37 -3.48 -10.83
C ALA A 75 15.98 -3.68 -9.44
N VAL A 76 17.03 -2.90 -9.15
CA VAL A 76 17.72 -2.84 -7.86
C VAL A 76 17.56 -1.46 -7.21
N ASP A 77 18.04 -1.28 -5.98
CA ASP A 77 17.93 -0.01 -5.25
C ASP A 77 18.52 1.20 -6.02
N ALA A 78 19.48 0.97 -6.91
CA ALA A 78 20.09 2.01 -7.74
C ALA A 78 19.13 2.57 -8.81
N ASP A 79 18.23 1.74 -9.34
CA ASP A 79 17.29 2.15 -10.39
C ASP A 79 16.23 3.11 -9.85
N VAL A 80 15.83 2.91 -8.60
CA VAL A 80 14.86 3.73 -7.85
C VAL A 80 15.50 4.85 -7.03
N LYS A 81 16.83 5.02 -7.11
CA LYS A 81 17.53 6.10 -6.40
C LYS A 81 16.99 7.46 -6.84
N GLY A 82 16.64 8.31 -5.87
CA GLY A 82 16.04 9.61 -6.13
C GLY A 82 14.50 9.59 -6.18
N ILE A 83 13.84 8.44 -5.95
CA ILE A 83 12.37 8.38 -5.90
C ILE A 83 11.74 9.37 -4.90
N SER A 84 12.47 9.73 -3.84
CA SER A 84 12.05 10.73 -2.86
C SER A 84 11.99 12.17 -3.38
N SER A 85 12.55 12.45 -4.56
CA SER A 85 12.48 13.78 -5.18
C SER A 85 11.15 14.05 -5.88
N LEU A 86 10.32 13.01 -6.06
CA LEU A 86 9.00 13.08 -6.70
C LEU A 86 7.97 13.64 -5.71
N PRO A 87 7.55 14.91 -5.85
CA PRO A 87 6.79 15.60 -4.81
C PRO A 87 5.32 15.16 -4.72
N GLU A 88 4.82 14.48 -5.76
CA GLU A 88 3.43 14.04 -5.87
C GLU A 88 3.29 12.52 -5.98
N LEU A 89 4.34 11.76 -5.68
CA LEU A 89 4.29 10.30 -5.75
C LEU A 89 3.33 9.74 -4.69
N ILE A 90 2.31 9.02 -5.16
CA ILE A 90 1.25 8.42 -4.34
C ILE A 90 1.38 6.90 -4.32
N LEU A 91 1.79 6.31 -5.44
CA LEU A 91 1.84 4.87 -5.66
C LEU A 91 3.25 4.43 -6.09
N LEU A 92 3.83 3.49 -5.35
CA LEU A 92 5.12 2.88 -5.68
C LEU A 92 4.99 1.35 -5.67
N ILE A 93 5.17 0.74 -6.84
CA ILE A 93 5.01 -0.70 -7.02
C ILE A 93 6.35 -1.32 -7.41
N LEU A 94 6.90 -2.13 -6.52
CA LEU A 94 8.23 -2.75 -6.66
C LEU A 94 8.16 -4.27 -6.54
N ALA A 95 6.96 -4.87 -6.57
CA ALA A 95 6.79 -6.30 -6.33
C ALA A 95 7.66 -7.16 -7.26
N GLY A 96 8.32 -8.18 -6.73
CA GLY A 96 9.16 -9.10 -7.49
C GLY A 96 10.44 -8.49 -8.04
N THR A 97 10.88 -7.33 -7.55
CA THR A 97 12.18 -6.73 -7.90
C THR A 97 13.28 -7.16 -6.93
N LYS A 98 14.53 -6.76 -7.21
CA LYS A 98 15.73 -7.06 -6.41
C LYS A 98 16.09 -5.94 -5.42
N VAL A 99 15.15 -5.06 -5.10
CA VAL A 99 15.34 -4.00 -4.10
C VAL A 99 15.47 -4.59 -2.69
N THR A 100 16.15 -3.86 -1.82
CA THR A 100 16.48 -4.29 -0.45
C THR A 100 16.02 -3.25 0.58
N ASP A 101 16.40 -3.39 1.85
CA ASP A 101 16.21 -2.36 2.89
C ASP A 101 16.70 -0.96 2.48
N GLN A 102 17.59 -0.84 1.49
CA GLN A 102 18.11 0.45 1.04
C GLN A 102 17.03 1.33 0.40
N VAL A 103 16.12 0.78 -0.43
CA VAL A 103 15.02 1.57 -1.03
C VAL A 103 14.13 2.21 0.03
N VAL A 104 13.95 1.54 1.17
CA VAL A 104 13.11 2.06 2.27
C VAL A 104 13.61 3.40 2.80
N ASN A 105 14.92 3.68 2.75
CA ASN A 105 15.45 4.98 3.16
C ASN A 105 14.99 6.13 2.26
N GLU A 106 14.75 5.87 0.97
CA GLU A 106 14.18 6.84 0.05
C GLU A 106 12.66 6.94 0.24
N ILE A 107 11.98 5.80 0.35
CA ILE A 107 10.52 5.74 0.52
C ILE A 107 10.06 6.55 1.74
N LEU A 108 10.79 6.48 2.86
CA LEU A 108 10.47 7.21 4.08
C LEU A 108 10.45 8.74 3.93
N ARG A 109 10.98 9.28 2.84
CA ARG A 109 11.00 10.71 2.51
C ARG A 109 9.89 11.10 1.53
N CYS A 110 9.16 10.14 0.96
CA CYS A 110 8.04 10.41 0.07
C CYS A 110 6.82 10.84 0.89
N GLU A 111 6.62 12.15 1.06
CA GLU A 111 5.61 12.69 1.98
C GLU A 111 4.16 12.39 1.56
N LYS A 112 3.90 12.17 0.27
CA LYS A 112 2.55 11.92 -0.27
C LYS A 112 2.27 10.46 -0.59
N LEU A 113 3.17 9.55 -0.25
CA LEU A 113 3.05 8.16 -0.61
C LEU A 113 1.95 7.49 0.22
N GLU A 114 0.96 6.90 -0.47
CA GLU A 114 -0.20 6.26 0.14
C GLU A 114 -0.17 4.74 -0.07
N THR A 115 0.42 4.27 -1.17
CA THR A 115 0.46 2.85 -1.52
C THR A 115 1.87 2.40 -1.83
N VAL A 116 2.31 1.32 -1.18
CA VAL A 116 3.61 0.67 -1.42
C VAL A 116 3.42 -0.83 -1.57
N ASP A 117 3.92 -1.36 -2.69
CA ASP A 117 4.01 -2.79 -2.93
C ASP A 117 5.47 -3.24 -2.99
N LEU A 118 5.85 -4.07 -2.02
CA LEU A 118 7.17 -4.70 -1.88
C LEU A 118 7.07 -6.22 -1.86
N GLY A 119 5.97 -6.80 -2.35
CA GLY A 119 5.79 -8.25 -2.40
C GLY A 119 6.96 -8.93 -3.14
N GLY A 120 7.49 -10.03 -2.60
CA GLY A 120 8.60 -10.77 -3.20
C GLY A 120 9.95 -10.04 -3.22
N CYS A 121 10.08 -8.87 -2.59
CA CYS A 121 11.34 -8.14 -2.46
C CYS A 121 12.18 -8.67 -1.29
N SER A 122 13.48 -8.36 -1.28
CA SER A 122 14.39 -8.71 -0.19
C SER A 122 14.41 -7.66 0.92
N VAL A 123 13.23 -7.25 1.40
CA VAL A 123 13.07 -6.28 2.50
C VAL A 123 12.89 -6.99 3.83
N SER A 124 13.57 -6.51 4.88
CA SER A 124 13.48 -7.07 6.22
C SER A 124 12.25 -6.57 6.97
N GLN A 125 11.80 -7.35 7.97
CA GLN A 125 10.78 -6.91 8.92
C GLN A 125 11.09 -5.55 9.54
N ARG A 126 12.36 -5.29 9.88
CA ARG A 126 12.79 -4.00 10.44
C ARG A 126 12.53 -2.84 9.48
N ALA A 127 12.74 -3.04 8.18
CA ALA A 127 12.47 -2.01 7.18
C ALA A 127 10.96 -1.78 7.02
N VAL A 128 10.16 -2.85 6.99
CA VAL A 128 8.69 -2.78 6.94
C VAL A 128 8.12 -2.02 8.14
N VAL A 129 8.62 -2.26 9.35
CA VAL A 129 8.17 -1.53 10.55
C VAL A 129 8.41 -0.02 10.43
N ARG A 130 9.53 0.39 9.81
CA ARG A 130 9.79 1.81 9.54
C ARG A 130 8.79 2.37 8.54
N LEU A 131 8.47 1.63 7.47
CA LEU A 131 7.47 2.05 6.48
C LEU A 131 6.08 2.23 7.10
N ALA A 132 5.65 1.31 7.98
CA ALA A 132 4.35 1.41 8.64
C ALA A 132 4.18 2.69 9.47
N ALA A 133 5.28 3.31 9.93
CA ALA A 133 5.24 4.58 10.65
C ALA A 133 4.94 5.81 9.77
N MET A 134 4.89 5.66 8.43
CA MET A 134 4.57 6.74 7.51
C MET A 134 3.10 7.15 7.62
N LYS A 135 2.84 8.41 7.98
CA LYS A 135 1.49 8.92 8.32
C LYS A 135 0.47 8.82 7.19
N ASN A 136 0.92 8.88 5.94
CA ASN A 136 0.05 8.87 4.76
C ASN A 136 -0.03 7.51 4.07
N LEU A 137 0.86 6.57 4.42
CA LEU A 137 0.76 5.21 3.91
C LEU A 137 -0.57 4.62 4.38
N ARG A 138 -1.29 3.95 3.50
CA ARG A 138 -2.63 3.38 3.73
C ARG A 138 -2.72 1.94 3.25
N ASP A 139 -2.05 1.65 2.14
CA ASP A 139 -2.08 0.36 1.49
C ASP A 139 -0.64 -0.19 1.41
N LEU A 140 -0.45 -1.37 2.01
CA LEU A 140 0.86 -2.01 2.09
C LEU A 140 0.76 -3.47 1.65
N MET A 141 1.49 -3.79 0.59
CA MET A 141 1.57 -5.13 0.02
C MET A 141 2.97 -5.72 0.27
N LEU A 142 3.01 -6.90 0.87
CA LEU A 142 4.20 -7.58 1.39
C LEU A 142 4.13 -9.09 1.15
N GLU A 143 3.51 -9.51 0.04
CA GLU A 143 3.43 -10.94 -0.30
C GLU A 143 4.80 -11.60 -0.21
N GLY A 144 4.91 -12.71 0.52
CA GLY A 144 6.14 -13.49 0.63
C GLY A 144 7.31 -12.79 1.34
N VAL A 145 7.10 -11.61 1.92
CA VAL A 145 8.11 -10.95 2.77
C VAL A 145 8.17 -11.66 4.12
N ASP A 146 9.37 -11.76 4.71
CA ASP A 146 9.58 -12.42 5.99
C ASP A 146 9.03 -11.57 7.17
N ILE A 147 7.71 -11.65 7.37
CA ILE A 147 6.94 -10.98 8.43
C ILE A 147 6.27 -12.03 9.32
N ASP A 148 6.46 -11.90 10.63
CA ASP A 148 5.82 -12.71 11.67
C ASP A 148 4.79 -11.91 12.48
N ASP A 149 4.32 -12.48 13.59
CA ASP A 149 3.32 -11.87 14.46
C ASP A 149 3.83 -10.60 15.18
N ASP A 150 5.15 -10.50 15.45
CA ASP A 150 5.75 -9.28 15.99
C ASP A 150 5.78 -8.16 14.94
N GLY A 151 6.03 -8.52 13.68
CA GLY A 151 5.88 -7.62 12.54
C GLY A 151 4.44 -7.14 12.38
N ALA A 152 3.46 -8.05 12.43
CA ALA A 152 2.05 -7.71 12.38
C ALA A 152 1.61 -6.80 13.54
N ARG A 153 2.10 -7.03 14.76
CA ARG A 153 1.89 -6.14 15.91
C ARG A 153 2.38 -4.73 15.64
N SER A 154 3.56 -4.62 15.03
CA SER A 154 4.18 -3.34 14.71
C SER A 154 3.41 -2.61 13.60
N ILE A 155 2.97 -3.32 12.57
CA ILE A 155 2.07 -2.78 11.52
C ILE A 155 0.75 -2.30 12.15
N ALA A 156 0.20 -3.03 13.12
CA ALA A 156 -1.05 -2.66 13.78
C ALA A 156 -0.98 -1.35 14.58
N ALA A 157 0.22 -0.81 14.85
CA ALA A 157 0.38 0.53 15.43
C ALA A 157 0.04 1.65 14.42
N ALA A 158 0.10 1.36 13.12
CA ALA A 158 -0.23 2.25 12.02
C ALA A 158 -1.75 2.32 11.80
N LYS A 159 -2.46 3.09 12.65
CA LYS A 159 -3.94 3.15 12.66
C LYS A 159 -4.58 3.74 11.40
N GLN A 160 -3.79 4.29 10.49
CA GLN A 160 -4.22 4.80 9.19
C GLN A 160 -4.38 3.72 8.12
N MET A 161 -3.88 2.49 8.33
CA MET A 161 -3.95 1.39 7.36
C MET A 161 -5.39 1.06 6.96
N THR A 162 -5.58 0.88 5.66
CA THR A 162 -6.85 0.47 5.03
C THR A 162 -6.72 -0.86 4.30
N SER A 163 -5.58 -1.13 3.67
CA SER A 163 -5.33 -2.38 2.94
C SER A 163 -4.01 -3.02 3.35
N LEU A 164 -4.05 -4.31 3.69
CA LEU A 164 -2.87 -5.11 4.01
C LEU A 164 -2.89 -6.41 3.21
N LEU A 165 -1.93 -6.56 2.30
CA LEU A 165 -1.73 -7.81 1.56
C LEU A 165 -0.48 -8.50 2.07
N LEU A 166 -0.68 -9.52 2.90
CA LEU A 166 0.31 -10.23 3.71
C LEU A 166 0.31 -11.73 3.39
N SER A 167 -0.05 -12.09 2.16
CA SER A 167 -0.04 -13.48 1.69
C SER A 167 1.36 -14.09 1.79
N ARG A 168 1.43 -15.39 2.06
CA ARG A 168 2.67 -16.19 2.15
C ARG A 168 3.69 -15.65 3.16
N THR A 169 3.22 -14.94 4.19
CA THR A 169 4.04 -14.50 5.33
C THR A 169 4.00 -15.55 6.45
N LYS A 170 4.73 -15.31 7.55
CA LYS A 170 4.79 -16.20 8.71
C LYS A 170 3.71 -15.93 9.78
N ILE A 171 2.78 -15.01 9.50
CA ILE A 171 1.70 -14.58 10.40
C ILE A 171 0.81 -15.77 10.80
N GLY A 172 0.40 -15.77 12.08
CA GLY A 172 -0.55 -16.69 12.68
C GLY A 172 -1.68 -15.94 13.41
N ASP A 173 -2.31 -16.64 14.35
CA ASP A 173 -3.51 -16.14 15.04
C ASP A 173 -3.25 -14.93 15.95
N ASP A 174 -2.02 -14.80 16.48
CA ASP A 174 -1.63 -13.67 17.33
C ASP A 174 -1.39 -12.42 16.50
N GLY A 175 -0.71 -12.54 15.37
CA GLY A 175 -0.54 -11.45 14.42
C GLY A 175 -1.88 -10.97 13.87
N LEU A 176 -2.78 -11.90 13.51
CA LEU A 176 -4.13 -11.55 13.08
C LEU A 176 -4.91 -10.78 14.16
N ASP A 177 -4.82 -11.17 15.43
CA ASP A 177 -5.48 -10.45 16.54
C ASP A 177 -5.02 -9.00 16.60
N HIS A 178 -3.71 -8.75 16.46
CA HIS A 178 -3.19 -7.40 16.39
C HIS A 178 -3.76 -6.61 15.21
N LEU A 179 -3.81 -7.20 14.02
CA LEU A 179 -4.37 -6.55 12.83
C LEU A 179 -5.85 -6.21 12.99
N THR A 180 -6.61 -6.99 13.78
CA THR A 180 -8.02 -6.68 14.05
C THR A 180 -8.25 -5.38 14.83
N SER A 181 -7.19 -4.80 15.40
CA SER A 181 -7.24 -3.50 16.09
C SER A 181 -7.10 -2.28 15.15
N LEU A 182 -6.99 -2.50 13.84
CA LEU A 182 -6.94 -1.43 12.84
C LEU A 182 -8.37 -0.93 12.54
N PRO A 183 -8.68 0.35 12.86
CA PRO A 183 -10.06 0.84 12.83
C PRO A 183 -10.64 0.97 11.41
N ASN A 184 -9.76 1.13 10.41
CA ASN A 184 -10.12 1.38 9.02
C ASN A 184 -9.76 0.23 8.08
N LEU A 185 -9.38 -0.94 8.62
CA LEU A 185 -8.98 -2.09 7.79
C LEU A 185 -10.18 -2.58 6.96
N ASP A 186 -10.07 -2.38 5.66
CA ASP A 186 -11.08 -2.66 4.65
C ASP A 186 -10.73 -3.92 3.86
N SER A 187 -9.45 -4.09 3.55
CA SER A 187 -8.95 -5.17 2.71
C SER A 187 -7.81 -5.92 3.41
N LEU A 188 -7.98 -7.23 3.59
CA LEU A 188 -6.98 -8.09 4.20
C LEU A 188 -6.74 -9.34 3.34
N ASN A 189 -5.50 -9.54 2.89
CA ASN A 189 -5.06 -10.80 2.32
C ASN A 189 -4.03 -11.45 3.25
N VAL A 190 -4.33 -12.65 3.71
CA VAL A 190 -3.46 -13.49 4.56
C VAL A 190 -3.42 -14.92 4.02
N ALA A 191 -3.58 -15.08 2.70
CA ALA A 191 -3.52 -16.36 2.02
C ALA A 191 -2.17 -17.06 2.24
N GLY A 192 -2.17 -18.39 2.38
CA GLY A 192 -0.95 -19.20 2.55
C GLY A 192 -0.20 -18.93 3.86
N THR A 193 -0.87 -18.38 4.86
CA THR A 193 -0.34 -18.20 6.23
C THR A 193 -0.75 -19.36 7.14
N ARG A 194 -0.39 -19.27 8.44
CA ARG A 194 -0.68 -20.31 9.44
C ARG A 194 -1.94 -20.02 10.28
N ILE A 195 -2.77 -19.08 9.83
CA ILE A 195 -4.00 -18.68 10.52
C ILE A 195 -4.99 -19.84 10.59
N SER A 196 -5.54 -20.05 11.78
CA SER A 196 -6.48 -21.14 12.08
C SER A 196 -7.92 -20.63 12.21
N ASN A 197 -8.86 -21.55 12.44
CA ASN A 197 -10.25 -21.19 12.75
C ASN A 197 -10.34 -20.23 13.97
N GLU A 198 -9.46 -20.35 14.96
CA GLU A 198 -9.47 -19.49 16.15
C GLU A 198 -9.03 -18.05 15.83
N GLY A 199 -8.06 -17.88 14.93
CA GLY A 199 -7.69 -16.56 14.40
C GLY A 199 -8.88 -15.90 13.68
N ILE A 200 -9.55 -16.64 12.79
CA ILE A 200 -10.67 -16.12 12.00
C ILE A 200 -11.82 -15.59 12.85
N LYS A 201 -12.14 -16.20 14.00
CA LYS A 201 -13.20 -15.72 14.92
C LYS A 201 -13.00 -14.26 15.33
N LYS A 202 -11.75 -13.80 15.41
CA LYS A 202 -11.39 -12.44 15.83
C LYS A 202 -11.71 -11.40 14.75
N LEU A 203 -11.86 -11.79 13.47
CA LEU A 203 -12.14 -10.88 12.35
C LEU A 203 -13.51 -10.17 12.46
N SER A 204 -14.43 -10.70 13.27
CA SER A 204 -15.69 -10.02 13.61
C SER A 204 -15.49 -8.63 14.23
N LYS A 205 -14.29 -8.35 14.80
CA LYS A 205 -13.90 -7.03 15.31
C LYS A 205 -13.61 -6.02 14.17
N CYS A 206 -13.24 -6.48 12.97
CA CYS A 206 -12.91 -5.63 11.82
C CYS A 206 -14.18 -5.10 11.15
N ARG A 207 -14.80 -4.08 11.75
CA ARG A 207 -16.10 -3.55 11.31
C ARG A 207 -16.12 -2.95 9.90
N MET A 208 -14.95 -2.66 9.32
CA MET A 208 -14.81 -2.09 7.99
C MET A 208 -14.43 -3.13 6.92
N LEU A 209 -14.17 -4.38 7.29
CA LEU A 209 -13.64 -5.40 6.38
C LEU A 209 -14.64 -5.73 5.26
N ASN A 210 -14.26 -5.38 4.03
CA ASN A 210 -15.02 -5.61 2.80
C ASN A 210 -14.39 -6.70 1.91
N TYR A 211 -13.08 -6.90 1.99
CA TYR A 211 -12.33 -7.94 1.26
C TYR A 211 -11.52 -8.79 2.23
N LEU A 212 -11.65 -10.12 2.10
CA LEU A 212 -10.84 -11.09 2.82
C LEU A 212 -10.36 -12.21 1.89
N ASP A 213 -9.06 -12.46 1.89
CA ASP A 213 -8.47 -13.65 1.29
C ASP A 213 -7.71 -14.45 2.36
N VAL A 214 -8.17 -15.68 2.58
CA VAL A 214 -7.62 -16.66 3.54
C VAL A 214 -7.31 -17.98 2.81
N SER A 215 -7.14 -17.93 1.49
CA SER A 215 -6.86 -19.09 0.66
C SER A 215 -5.60 -19.83 1.12
N GLY A 216 -5.59 -21.16 1.04
CA GLY A 216 -4.42 -21.98 1.41
C GLY A 216 -4.05 -21.95 2.90
N THR A 217 -4.93 -21.46 3.77
CA THR A 217 -4.78 -21.56 5.23
C THR A 217 -5.40 -22.86 5.77
N PRO A 218 -5.01 -23.36 6.96
CA PRO A 218 -5.55 -24.58 7.55
C PRO A 218 -6.97 -24.42 8.14
N ILE A 219 -7.81 -23.57 7.55
CA ILE A 219 -9.19 -23.33 8.01
C ILE A 219 -10.16 -24.38 7.47
N SER A 220 -11.31 -24.49 8.14
CA SER A 220 -12.39 -25.46 7.88
C SER A 220 -13.75 -24.79 8.01
N ASN A 221 -14.84 -25.55 7.90
CA ASN A 221 -16.22 -25.05 7.99
C ASN A 221 -16.49 -24.14 9.20
N VAL A 222 -15.80 -24.37 10.32
CA VAL A 222 -15.87 -23.54 11.55
C VAL A 222 -15.50 -22.07 11.29
N ALA A 223 -14.53 -21.82 10.41
CA ALA A 223 -14.13 -20.46 10.05
C ALA A 223 -15.23 -19.73 9.26
N VAL A 224 -15.88 -20.41 8.30
CA VAL A 224 -16.96 -19.81 7.50
C VAL A 224 -18.17 -19.46 8.37
N GLU A 225 -18.52 -20.32 9.33
CA GLU A 225 -19.55 -20.00 10.31
C GLU A 225 -19.22 -18.74 11.10
N SER A 226 -17.95 -18.52 11.44
CA SER A 226 -17.51 -17.31 12.17
C SER A 226 -17.52 -16.06 11.29
N LEU A 227 -17.19 -16.20 10.00
CA LEU A 227 -17.13 -15.10 9.02
C LEU A 227 -18.49 -14.47 8.72
N LYS A 228 -19.61 -15.14 9.03
CA LYS A 228 -20.95 -14.55 8.88
C LYS A 228 -21.15 -13.29 9.73
N GLU A 229 -20.38 -13.13 10.81
CA GLU A 229 -20.41 -11.93 11.66
C GLU A 229 -19.74 -10.71 11.00
N CYS A 230 -18.94 -10.91 9.94
CA CYS A 230 -18.33 -9.84 9.15
C CYS A 230 -19.37 -9.24 8.17
N ARG A 231 -20.32 -8.46 8.70
CA ARG A 231 -21.51 -7.98 7.96
C ARG A 231 -21.24 -7.10 6.75
N ARG A 232 -20.03 -6.56 6.60
CA ARG A 232 -19.61 -5.77 5.42
C ARG A 232 -18.86 -6.57 4.38
N LEU A 233 -18.52 -7.84 4.66
CA LEU A 233 -17.71 -8.64 3.75
C LEU A 233 -18.44 -8.82 2.42
N THR A 234 -17.81 -8.34 1.35
CA THR A 234 -18.34 -8.41 -0.02
C THR A 234 -17.57 -9.39 -0.88
N THR A 235 -16.29 -9.61 -0.56
CA THR A 235 -15.41 -10.51 -1.29
C THR A 235 -14.72 -11.44 -0.30
N LEU A 236 -14.86 -12.75 -0.51
CA LEU A 236 -14.24 -13.78 0.30
C LEU A 236 -13.58 -14.84 -0.59
N TYR A 237 -12.28 -15.05 -0.41
CA TYR A 237 -11.54 -16.14 -1.04
C TYR A 237 -11.16 -17.22 -0.01
N LEU A 238 -11.58 -18.46 -0.29
CA LEU A 238 -11.37 -19.67 0.50
C LEU A 238 -10.63 -20.75 -0.33
N ASP A 239 -9.94 -20.36 -1.39
CA ASP A 239 -9.34 -21.31 -2.32
C ASP A 239 -8.31 -22.21 -1.61
N GLY A 240 -8.27 -23.51 -1.90
CA GLY A 240 -7.29 -24.42 -1.30
C GLY A 240 -7.43 -24.64 0.21
N THR A 241 -8.60 -24.38 0.78
CA THR A 241 -8.92 -24.63 2.20
C THR A 241 -9.75 -25.92 2.37
N ARG A 242 -9.98 -26.35 3.62
CA ARG A 242 -10.72 -27.60 3.92
C ARG A 242 -12.22 -27.34 4.09
N ILE A 243 -12.81 -26.60 3.15
CA ILE A 243 -14.23 -26.31 3.10
C ILE A 243 -14.94 -27.32 2.22
N ASP A 244 -16.07 -27.83 2.69
CA ASP A 244 -16.93 -28.77 1.98
C ASP A 244 -18.36 -28.21 1.80
N ASP A 245 -19.26 -29.06 1.30
CA ASP A 245 -20.68 -28.76 1.12
C ASP A 245 -21.40 -28.33 2.39
N GLN A 246 -20.93 -28.70 3.58
CA GLN A 246 -21.50 -28.26 4.84
C GLN A 246 -21.03 -26.84 5.19
N GLY A 247 -19.76 -26.53 4.95
CA GLY A 247 -19.21 -25.20 5.19
C GLY A 247 -19.82 -24.12 4.30
N ILE A 248 -20.04 -24.44 3.02
CA ILE A 248 -20.58 -23.46 2.06
C ILE A 248 -22.03 -23.05 2.38
N ARG A 249 -22.77 -23.85 3.15
CA ARG A 249 -24.15 -23.52 3.57
C ARG A 249 -24.20 -22.26 4.44
N PHE A 250 -23.16 -22.00 5.25
CA PHE A 250 -23.09 -20.79 6.07
C PHE A 250 -23.00 -19.50 5.25
N VAL A 251 -22.57 -19.57 3.98
CA VAL A 251 -22.52 -18.41 3.08
C VAL A 251 -23.92 -17.83 2.82
N GLN A 252 -24.97 -18.63 2.96
CA GLN A 252 -26.36 -18.17 2.81
C GLN A 252 -26.72 -17.04 3.78
N ASP A 253 -26.05 -16.97 4.94
CA ASP A 253 -26.27 -15.94 5.95
C ASP A 253 -25.43 -14.67 5.71
N MET A 254 -24.46 -14.71 4.79
CA MET A 254 -23.56 -13.61 4.46
C MET A 254 -24.19 -12.66 3.43
N LYS A 255 -25.22 -11.91 3.86
CA LYS A 255 -26.09 -11.12 2.95
C LYS A 255 -25.38 -10.03 2.12
N SER A 256 -24.21 -9.58 2.55
CA SER A 256 -23.40 -8.58 1.82
C SER A 256 -22.47 -9.19 0.79
N LEU A 257 -22.29 -10.53 0.80
CA LEU A 257 -21.30 -11.20 -0.03
C LEU A 257 -21.71 -11.16 -1.51
N LYS A 258 -20.76 -10.76 -2.35
CA LYS A 258 -20.91 -10.61 -3.81
C LYS A 258 -19.95 -11.51 -4.58
N VAL A 259 -18.79 -11.81 -4.02
CA VAL A 259 -17.75 -12.64 -4.64
C VAL A 259 -17.30 -13.72 -3.65
N LEU A 260 -17.27 -14.95 -4.12
CA LEU A 260 -16.82 -16.11 -3.35
C LEU A 260 -15.87 -16.98 -4.19
N GLY A 261 -14.62 -17.13 -3.76
CA GLY A 261 -13.68 -18.09 -4.32
C GLY A 261 -13.62 -19.38 -3.50
N VAL A 262 -13.77 -20.53 -4.16
CA VAL A 262 -13.71 -21.87 -3.55
C VAL A 262 -12.99 -22.88 -4.45
N LYS A 263 -12.03 -22.42 -5.25
CA LYS A 263 -11.20 -23.28 -6.10
C LYS A 263 -10.40 -24.24 -5.23
N ASN A 264 -10.20 -25.47 -5.71
CA ASN A 264 -9.42 -26.48 -5.00
C ASN A 264 -9.92 -26.73 -3.55
N THR A 265 -11.23 -26.79 -3.36
CA THR A 265 -11.89 -27.16 -2.09
C THR A 265 -12.69 -28.46 -2.26
N ASP A 266 -13.24 -28.99 -1.18
CA ASP A 266 -14.09 -30.18 -1.19
C ASP A 266 -15.57 -29.87 -1.48
N VAL A 267 -15.88 -28.62 -1.84
CA VAL A 267 -17.24 -28.21 -2.24
C VAL A 267 -17.57 -28.84 -3.60
N THR A 268 -18.72 -29.48 -3.73
CA THR A 268 -19.18 -30.16 -4.96
C THR A 268 -19.93 -29.22 -5.91
N ASP A 269 -20.01 -29.61 -7.19
CA ASP A 269 -20.77 -28.84 -8.19
C ASP A 269 -22.27 -28.78 -7.85
N LYS A 270 -22.77 -29.81 -7.16
CA LYS A 270 -24.15 -29.86 -6.65
C LYS A 270 -24.38 -28.75 -5.62
N ALA A 271 -23.52 -28.64 -4.61
CA ALA A 271 -23.66 -27.60 -3.59
C ALA A 271 -23.53 -26.19 -4.18
N ILE A 272 -22.65 -25.98 -5.17
CA ILE A 272 -22.56 -24.71 -5.89
C ILE A 272 -23.84 -24.41 -6.68
N SER A 273 -24.42 -25.41 -7.34
CA SER A 273 -25.68 -25.23 -8.07
C SER A 273 -26.83 -24.86 -7.12
N GLU A 274 -26.93 -25.52 -5.97
CA GLU A 274 -27.89 -25.17 -4.92
C GLU A 274 -27.66 -23.74 -4.38
N LEU A 275 -26.40 -23.36 -4.14
CA LEU A 275 -26.06 -22.02 -3.67
C LEU A 275 -26.40 -20.93 -4.71
N ARG A 276 -26.20 -21.18 -6.00
CA ARG A 276 -26.59 -20.25 -7.09
C ARG A 276 -28.09 -20.03 -7.17
N ILE A 277 -28.90 -21.04 -6.87
CA ILE A 277 -30.35 -20.89 -6.79
C ILE A 277 -30.74 -19.99 -5.61
N LEU A 278 -30.07 -20.16 -4.46
CA LEU A 278 -30.37 -19.42 -3.23
C LEU A 278 -29.81 -17.98 -3.24
N LEU A 279 -28.67 -17.76 -3.90
CA LEU A 279 -27.97 -16.48 -4.00
C LEU A 279 -27.61 -16.17 -5.47
N PRO A 280 -28.59 -15.85 -6.34
CA PRO A 280 -28.36 -15.65 -7.77
C PRO A 280 -27.42 -14.48 -8.10
N GLN A 281 -27.28 -13.52 -7.17
CA GLN A 281 -26.38 -12.37 -7.28
C GLN A 281 -24.92 -12.69 -6.91
N LEU A 282 -24.66 -13.84 -6.28
CA LEU A 282 -23.33 -14.20 -5.79
C LEU A 282 -22.47 -14.72 -6.95
N ARG A 283 -21.37 -14.01 -7.24
CA ARG A 283 -20.36 -14.45 -8.20
C ARG A 283 -19.47 -15.49 -7.54
N ILE A 284 -19.61 -16.74 -7.96
CA ILE A 284 -18.80 -17.86 -7.45
C ILE A 284 -17.68 -18.16 -8.44
N GLU A 285 -16.44 -18.10 -7.96
CA GLU A 285 -15.22 -18.48 -8.65
C GLU A 285 -14.80 -19.89 -8.22
N ARG A 286 -14.78 -20.82 -9.16
CA ARG A 286 -14.53 -22.25 -8.96
C ARG A 286 -13.54 -22.76 -10.01
#